data_AF-A0AAU3E8D9-F1
#
_entry.id   AF-A0AAU3E8D9-F1
#
_cell.length_a   1.000
_cell.length_b   1.000
_cell.length_c   1.000
_cell.angle_alpha   90.00
_cell.angle_beta   90.00
_cell.angle_gamma   90.00
#
_symmetry.space_group_name_H-M   'P 1'
#
loop_
_entity.id
_entity.type
_entity.pdbx_description
1 polymer ?
#
loop_
_entity_poly.entity_id
_entity_poly.type
_entity_poly.pdbx_seq_one_letter_code
_entity_poly.pdbx_strand_id
1 'polypeptide(L)'
;MAKTAASATTGTVYVLRDPRDLRVCYVGATTVPLATRLNGHLSSPASDALRAWIAELKAVGLVPMIEPLREGVPVAGLAVAETAEIHARTLRREPLLNVNGKAAARRILAEREAEKARRRELTHWRATAARIRAVAGPLPPGFDTAVILSDETWEAIQEVAAVHAAMPAHSRQNLYTRFLTLTTTCRRARGCSGSSAARSARQKVSSWTTRTTRSVSPTTGAAGRSRSESV
;
A
#
# COMPACT_ATOMS: atom_id res chain seq x y z
N MET A 1 48.46 25.58 -31.67
CA MET A 1 47.22 25.08 -32.27
C MET A 1 46.13 25.11 -31.21
N ALA A 2 45.19 26.05 -31.30
CA ALA A 2 44.08 26.15 -30.35
C ALA A 2 43.05 25.05 -30.68
N LYS A 3 42.86 24.13 -29.74
CA LYS A 3 41.82 23.10 -29.81
C LYS A 3 40.49 23.81 -29.57
N THR A 4 39.75 24.10 -30.63
CA THR A 4 38.38 24.63 -30.55
C THR A 4 37.55 23.67 -29.70
N ALA A 5 37.21 24.08 -28.48
CA ALA A 5 36.32 23.32 -27.63
C ALA A 5 34.95 23.27 -28.33
N ALA A 6 34.58 22.09 -28.81
CA ALA A 6 33.23 21.85 -29.31
C ALA A 6 32.26 22.23 -28.19
N SER A 7 31.46 23.28 -28.40
CA SER A 7 30.48 23.74 -27.42
C SER A 7 29.59 22.56 -27.08
N ALA A 8 29.65 22.10 -25.84
CA ALA A 8 28.88 20.94 -25.40
C ALA A 8 27.41 21.24 -25.65
N THR A 9 26.72 20.35 -26.38
CA THR A 9 25.29 20.53 -26.62
C THR A 9 24.57 20.54 -25.27
N THR A 10 23.84 21.61 -25.00
CA THR A 10 23.07 21.80 -23.78
C THR A 10 21.58 21.77 -24.07
N GLY A 11 20.78 21.55 -23.03
CA GLY A 11 19.33 21.61 -23.05
C GLY A 11 18.79 22.28 -21.79
N THR A 12 17.46 22.33 -21.72
CA THR A 12 16.70 23.00 -20.67
C THR A 12 15.73 22.02 -20.03
N VAL A 13 15.75 21.94 -18.70
CA VAL A 13 14.66 21.38 -17.91
C VAL A 13 13.63 22.48 -17.70
N TYR A 14 12.37 22.19 -17.96
CA TYR A 14 11.26 23.14 -17.90
C TYR A 14 10.08 22.56 -17.11
N VAL A 15 9.15 23.44 -16.76
CA VAL A 15 7.88 23.08 -16.16
C VAL A 15 6.72 23.57 -17.02
N LEU A 16 5.60 22.85 -16.98
CA LEU A 16 4.30 23.39 -17.38
C LEU A 16 3.52 23.73 -16.12
N ARG A 17 3.00 24.95 -16.09
CA ARG A 17 2.15 25.46 -15.02
C ARG A 17 0.71 25.64 -15.50
N ASP A 18 -0.22 25.45 -14.58
CA ASP A 18 -1.60 25.85 -14.79
C ASP A 18 -1.71 27.38 -14.73
N PRO A 19 -2.22 28.04 -15.78
CA PRO A 19 -2.36 29.50 -15.80
C PRO A 19 -3.38 30.02 -14.75
N ARG A 20 -4.24 29.16 -14.20
CA ARG A 20 -5.28 29.57 -13.24
C ARG A 20 -4.73 29.77 -11.83
N ASP A 21 -3.79 28.92 -11.40
CA ASP A 21 -3.26 28.90 -10.02
C ASP A 21 -1.72 28.83 -9.94
N LEU A 22 -1.05 28.87 -11.09
CA LEU A 22 0.41 28.82 -11.25
C LEU A 22 1.08 27.57 -10.69
N ARG A 23 0.32 26.51 -10.38
CA ARG A 23 0.87 25.25 -9.90
C ARG A 23 1.59 24.51 -11.01
N VAL A 24 2.69 23.86 -10.66
CA VAL A 24 3.44 23.02 -11.59
C VAL A 24 2.70 21.70 -11.78
N CYS A 25 2.23 21.48 -13.00
CA CYS A 25 1.51 20.27 -13.38
C CYS A 25 2.41 19.27 -14.11
N TYR A 26 3.48 19.72 -14.78
CA TYR A 26 4.37 18.83 -15.52
C TYR A 26 5.81 19.31 -15.46
N VAL A 27 6.76 18.38 -15.42
CA VAL A 27 8.19 18.65 -15.58
C VAL A 27 8.67 17.92 -16.84
N GLY A 28 9.47 18.58 -17.66
CA GLY A 28 10.07 17.94 -18.82
C GLY A 28 11.45 18.49 -19.11
N ALA A 29 12.13 17.86 -20.07
CA ALA A 29 13.36 18.41 -20.62
C ALA A 29 13.32 18.49 -22.15
N THR A 30 14.11 19.41 -22.69
CA THR A 30 14.17 19.69 -24.13
C THR A 30 15.53 20.22 -24.53
N THR A 31 15.95 19.91 -25.75
CA THR A 31 17.10 20.53 -26.42
C THR A 31 16.68 21.56 -27.46
N VAL A 32 15.37 21.63 -27.77
CA VAL A 32 14.78 22.61 -28.68
C VAL A 32 14.17 23.77 -27.89
N PRO A 33 13.95 24.94 -28.52
CA PRO A 33 13.34 26.11 -27.86
C PRO A 33 12.02 25.78 -27.17
N LEU A 34 11.76 26.43 -26.03
CA LEU A 34 10.58 26.16 -25.20
C LEU A 34 9.26 26.38 -25.96
N ALA A 35 9.16 27.42 -26.79
CA ALA A 35 7.98 27.66 -27.61
C ALA A 35 7.67 26.48 -28.56
N THR A 36 8.70 25.95 -29.23
CA THR A 36 8.58 24.76 -30.08
C THR A 36 8.15 23.54 -29.27
N ARG A 37 8.70 23.38 -28.06
CA ARG A 37 8.34 22.27 -27.18
C ARG A 37 6.90 22.37 -26.65
N LEU A 38 6.43 23.57 -26.33
CA LEU A 38 5.06 23.83 -25.90
C LEU A 38 4.08 23.47 -27.03
N ASN A 39 4.34 23.91 -28.26
CA ASN A 39 3.52 23.52 -29.42
C ASN A 39 3.47 22.00 -29.62
N GLY A 40 4.60 21.31 -29.38
CA GLY A 40 4.65 19.86 -29.36
C GLY A 40 3.70 19.24 -28.32
N HIS A 41 3.66 19.77 -27.09
CA HIS A 41 2.71 19.32 -26.06
C HIS A 41 1.26 19.59 -26.42
N LEU A 42 0.96 20.74 -27.05
CA LEU A 42 -0.39 21.09 -27.47
C LEU A 42 -0.91 20.19 -28.59
N SER A 43 -0.01 19.74 -29.48
CA SER A 43 -0.36 18.92 -30.64
C SER A 43 -0.37 17.43 -30.31
N SER A 44 0.63 16.97 -29.56
CA SER A 44 0.85 15.56 -29.21
C SER A 44 1.26 15.42 -27.74
N PRO A 45 0.31 15.46 -26.79
CA PRO A 45 0.59 15.33 -25.37
C PRO A 45 1.24 13.98 -25.04
N ALA A 46 2.24 14.01 -24.16
CA ALA A 46 3.04 12.83 -23.79
C ALA A 46 2.28 11.76 -22.97
N SER A 47 1.15 12.11 -22.36
CA SER A 47 0.32 11.17 -21.58
C SER A 47 -1.16 11.52 -21.67
N ASP A 48 -2.03 10.54 -21.41
CA ASP A 48 -3.49 10.77 -21.40
C ASP A 48 -3.92 11.76 -20.33
N ALA A 49 -3.26 11.74 -19.16
CA ALA A 49 -3.50 12.72 -18.09
C ALA A 49 -3.11 14.15 -18.52
N LEU A 50 -1.98 14.30 -19.22
CA LEU A 50 -1.58 15.59 -19.77
C LEU A 50 -2.54 16.05 -20.87
N ARG A 51 -3.00 15.14 -21.75
CA ARG A 51 -4.00 15.42 -22.79
C ARG A 51 -5.31 15.90 -22.19
N ALA A 52 -5.82 15.23 -21.17
CA ALA A 52 -7.05 15.60 -20.48
C ALA A 52 -6.94 17.01 -19.88
N TRP A 53 -5.86 17.28 -19.14
CA TRP A 53 -5.61 18.60 -18.55
C TRP A 53 -5.50 19.72 -19.60
N ILE A 54 -4.78 19.48 -20.71
CA ILE A 54 -4.71 20.46 -21.82
C ILE A 54 -6.09 20.70 -22.44
N ALA A 55 -6.91 19.66 -22.60
CA ALA A 55 -8.27 19.79 -23.12
C ALA A 55 -9.17 20.62 -22.18
N GLU A 56 -9.06 20.43 -20.86
CA GLU A 56 -9.75 21.23 -19.85
C GLU A 56 -9.36 22.71 -19.88
N LEU A 57 -8.07 23.01 -20.09
CA LEU A 57 -7.60 24.38 -20.26
C LEU A 57 -8.14 24.99 -21.55
N LYS A 58 -8.10 24.25 -22.65
CA LYS A 58 -8.61 24.70 -23.95
C LYS A 58 -10.11 24.99 -23.91
N ALA A 59 -10.88 24.21 -23.17
CA ALA A 59 -12.33 24.41 -22.99
C ALA A 59 -12.69 25.77 -22.36
N VAL A 60 -11.78 26.37 -21.59
CA VAL A 60 -11.94 27.71 -21.01
C VAL A 60 -11.10 28.78 -21.73
N GLY A 61 -10.55 28.48 -22.91
CA GLY A 61 -9.73 29.41 -23.69
C GLY A 61 -8.33 29.67 -23.12
N LEU A 62 -7.81 28.78 -22.27
CA LEU A 62 -6.47 28.91 -21.67
C LEU A 62 -5.48 27.91 -22.26
N VAL A 63 -4.19 28.22 -22.13
CA VAL A 63 -3.07 27.35 -22.52
C VAL A 63 -2.06 27.21 -21.37
N PRO A 64 -1.38 26.05 -21.23
CA PRO A 64 -0.32 25.88 -20.24
C PRO A 64 0.79 26.92 -20.38
N MET A 65 1.29 27.41 -19.25
CA MET A 65 2.48 28.25 -19.22
C MET A 65 3.74 27.38 -19.18
N ILE A 66 4.68 27.59 -20.10
CA ILE A 66 5.98 26.92 -20.09
C ILE A 66 7.06 27.85 -19.50
N GLU A 67 7.82 27.34 -18.54
CA GLU A 67 8.91 28.10 -17.90
C GLU A 67 10.18 27.28 -17.79
N PRO A 68 11.36 27.88 -18.05
CA PRO A 68 12.63 27.22 -17.77
C PRO A 68 12.81 27.05 -16.26
N LEU A 69 13.23 25.86 -15.85
CA LEU A 69 13.62 25.56 -14.48
C LEU A 69 15.14 25.50 -14.33
N ARG A 70 15.82 24.90 -15.31
CA ARG A 70 17.28 24.83 -15.37
C ARG A 70 17.74 24.86 -16.82
N GLU A 71 18.51 25.86 -17.18
CA GLU A 71 19.09 26.05 -18.51
C GLU A 71 20.55 25.59 -18.55
N GLY A 72 21.09 25.37 -19.76
CA GLY A 72 22.50 25.04 -19.94
C GLY A 72 22.90 23.65 -19.43
N VAL A 73 21.94 22.73 -19.25
CA VAL A 73 22.22 21.38 -18.76
C VAL A 73 22.86 20.56 -19.89
N PRO A 74 24.02 19.91 -19.70
CA PRO A 74 24.60 19.04 -20.72
C PRO A 74 23.61 17.96 -21.14
N VAL A 75 23.45 17.70 -22.44
CA VAL A 75 22.47 16.73 -22.95
C VAL A 75 22.60 15.36 -22.28
N ALA A 76 23.82 14.90 -22.02
CA ALA A 76 24.08 13.64 -21.33
C ALA A 76 23.48 13.57 -19.91
N GLY A 77 23.35 14.71 -19.22
CA GLY A 77 22.77 14.82 -17.88
C GLY A 77 21.31 15.23 -17.86
N LEU A 78 20.69 15.48 -19.01
CA LEU A 78 19.39 16.13 -19.10
C LEU A 78 18.25 15.26 -18.53
N ALA A 79 18.25 13.96 -18.85
CA ALA A 79 17.26 13.01 -18.32
C ALA A 79 17.41 12.77 -16.81
N VAL A 80 18.65 12.80 -16.30
CA VAL A 80 18.94 12.69 -14.87
C VAL A 80 18.44 13.92 -14.14
N ALA A 81 18.68 15.12 -14.69
CA ALA A 81 18.19 16.37 -14.14
C ALA A 81 16.64 16.41 -14.10
N GLU A 82 15.98 16.01 -15.19
CA GLU A 82 14.51 15.89 -15.24
C GLU A 82 13.98 14.95 -14.15
N THR A 83 14.56 13.75 -14.04
CA THR A 83 14.13 12.75 -13.06
C THR A 83 14.34 13.24 -11.63
N ALA A 84 15.44 13.93 -11.35
CA ALA A 84 15.72 14.51 -10.03
C ALA A 84 14.67 15.56 -9.63
N GLU A 85 14.23 16.41 -10.56
CA GLU A 85 13.20 17.42 -10.32
C GLU A 85 11.82 16.78 -10.09
N ILE A 86 11.45 15.77 -10.90
CA ILE A 86 10.23 14.99 -10.68
C ILE A 86 10.24 14.31 -9.31
N HIS A 87 11.38 13.71 -8.94
CA HIS A 87 11.55 13.03 -7.66
C HIS A 87 11.39 13.99 -6.49
N ALA A 88 12.08 15.14 -6.52
CA ALA A 88 12.02 16.16 -5.48
C ALA A 88 10.59 16.71 -5.27
N ARG A 89 9.89 17.04 -6.37
CA ARG A 89 8.49 17.50 -6.32
C ARG A 89 7.52 16.43 -5.82
N THR A 90 7.74 15.18 -6.20
CA THR A 90 6.93 14.06 -5.71
C THR A 90 7.11 13.86 -4.21
N LEU A 91 8.33 14.01 -3.68
CA LEU A 91 8.56 13.99 -2.23
C LEU A 91 7.86 15.14 -1.49
N ARG A 92 7.73 16.30 -2.13
CA ARG A 92 6.92 17.44 -1.63
C ARG A 92 5.41 17.25 -1.78
N ARG A 93 4.96 16.11 -2.35
CA ARG A 93 3.55 15.77 -2.61
C ARG A 93 2.85 16.73 -3.57
N GLU A 94 3.60 17.31 -4.50
CA GLU A 94 3.02 18.13 -5.56
C GLU A 94 2.26 17.25 -6.58
N PRO A 95 1.07 17.68 -7.05
CA PRO A 95 0.24 16.91 -7.97
C PRO A 95 0.78 17.01 -9.41
N LEU A 96 1.89 16.34 -9.69
CA LEU A 96 2.44 16.26 -11.04
C LEU A 96 1.61 15.33 -11.93
N LEU A 97 1.63 15.55 -13.24
CA LEU A 97 1.01 14.72 -14.28
C LEU A 97 2.02 13.76 -14.94
N ASN A 98 3.31 13.87 -14.61
CA ASN A 98 4.34 12.94 -15.07
C ASN A 98 3.97 11.49 -14.70
N VAL A 99 3.97 10.59 -15.68
CA VAL A 99 3.80 9.15 -15.44
C VAL A 99 5.13 8.50 -15.01
N ASN A 100 6.23 8.93 -15.61
CA ASN A 100 7.58 8.41 -15.34
C ASN A 100 8.28 9.20 -14.23
N GLY A 101 9.30 8.60 -13.59
CA GLY A 101 10.15 9.27 -12.59
C GLY A 101 9.58 9.35 -11.16
N LYS A 102 8.32 8.95 -10.93
CA LYS A 102 7.68 9.01 -9.61
C LYS A 102 7.89 7.78 -8.73
N ALA A 103 8.26 6.64 -9.31
CA ALA A 103 8.25 5.33 -8.63
C ALA A 103 9.15 5.32 -7.38
N ALA A 104 10.37 5.84 -7.50
CA ALA A 104 11.32 5.91 -6.38
C ALA A 104 10.79 6.80 -5.23
N ALA A 105 10.30 8.00 -5.55
CA ALA A 105 9.74 8.91 -4.54
C ALA A 105 8.50 8.31 -3.85
N ARG A 106 7.63 7.62 -4.61
CA ARG A 106 6.46 6.94 -4.05
C ARG A 106 6.83 5.81 -3.10
N ARG A 107 7.89 5.05 -3.39
CA ARG A 107 8.43 4.02 -2.47
C ARG A 107 8.88 4.64 -1.15
N ILE A 108 9.68 5.71 -1.20
CA ILE A 108 10.14 6.42 0.00
C ILE A 108 8.95 6.94 0.83
N LEU A 109 7.93 7.52 0.18
CA LEU A 109 6.74 8.00 0.87
C LEU A 109 5.94 6.86 1.51
N ALA A 110 5.77 5.74 0.79
CA ALA A 110 5.06 4.56 1.31
C ALA A 110 5.78 3.96 2.53
N GLU A 111 7.10 3.85 2.49
CA GLU A 111 7.92 3.38 3.62
C GLU A 111 7.77 4.30 4.84
N ARG A 112 7.78 5.62 4.64
CA ARG A 112 7.58 6.59 5.73
C ARG A 112 6.20 6.47 6.37
N GLU A 113 5.16 6.26 5.58
CA GLU A 113 3.81 6.06 6.10
C GLU A 113 3.66 4.70 6.81
N ALA A 114 4.29 3.64 6.29
CA ALA A 114 4.34 2.34 6.96
C ALA A 114 5.06 2.44 8.31
N GLU A 115 6.17 3.18 8.39
CA GLU A 115 6.88 3.39 9.65
C GLU A 115 6.05 4.18 10.67
N LYS A 116 5.37 5.24 10.23
CA LYS A 116 4.43 5.97 11.09
C LYS A 116 3.31 5.07 11.60
N ALA A 117 2.77 4.20 10.75
CA ALA A 117 1.75 3.24 11.14
C ALA A 117 2.28 2.25 12.19
N ARG A 118 3.46 1.67 11.98
CA ARG A 118 4.14 0.79 12.95
C ARG A 118 4.36 1.48 14.29
N ARG A 119 4.79 2.75 14.27
CA ARG A 119 5.00 3.52 15.51
C ARG A 119 3.69 3.78 16.25
N ARG A 120 2.61 4.15 15.55
CA ARG A 120 1.28 4.33 16.15
C ARG A 120 0.76 3.04 16.77
N GLU A 121 0.90 1.93 16.05
CA GLU A 121 0.54 0.61 16.52
C GLU A 121 1.31 0.22 17.79
N LEU A 122 2.64 0.40 17.79
CA LEU A 122 3.46 0.12 18.97
C LEU A 122 3.06 0.99 20.18
N THR A 123 2.79 2.28 19.95
CA THR A 123 2.31 3.18 21.01
C THR A 123 0.96 2.73 21.56
N HIS A 124 0.02 2.35 20.70
CA HIS A 124 -1.29 1.83 21.08
C HIS A 124 -1.16 0.55 21.93
N TRP A 125 -0.30 -0.39 21.50
CA TRP A 125 -0.08 -1.63 22.24
C TRP A 125 0.62 -1.40 23.59
N ARG A 126 1.57 -0.47 23.67
CA ARG A 126 2.19 -0.10 24.94
C ARG A 126 1.17 0.48 25.92
N ALA A 127 0.29 1.37 25.46
CA ALA A 127 -0.77 1.92 26.28
C ALA A 127 -1.75 0.83 26.76
N THR A 128 -2.15 -0.06 25.87
CA THR A 128 -3.04 -1.18 26.18
C THR A 128 -2.43 -2.12 27.22
N ALA A 129 -1.17 -2.52 27.04
CA ALA A 129 -0.46 -3.38 27.99
C ALA A 129 -0.30 -2.71 29.36
N ALA A 130 -0.06 -1.39 29.40
CA ALA A 130 0.00 -0.65 30.66
C ALA A 130 -1.37 -0.66 31.38
N ARG A 131 -2.48 -0.48 30.64
CA ARG A 131 -3.84 -0.55 31.21
C ARG A 131 -4.14 -1.92 31.80
N ILE A 132 -3.80 -3.00 31.08
CA ILE A 132 -3.98 -4.38 31.57
C ILE A 132 -3.19 -4.61 32.86
N ARG A 133 -1.90 -4.21 32.90
CA ARG A 133 -1.07 -4.38 34.12
C ARG A 133 -1.57 -3.56 35.31
N ALA A 134 -2.17 -2.39 35.07
CA ALA A 134 -2.74 -1.58 36.13
C ALA A 134 -3.93 -2.27 36.81
N VAL A 135 -4.73 -3.02 36.05
CA VAL A 135 -5.90 -3.76 36.58
C VAL A 135 -5.51 -5.13 37.13
N ALA A 136 -4.66 -5.88 36.41
CA ALA A 136 -4.35 -7.28 36.72
C ALA A 136 -3.11 -7.48 37.61
N GLY A 137 -2.30 -6.43 37.83
CA GLY A 137 -0.99 -6.54 38.48
C GLY A 137 0.08 -7.17 37.57
N PRO A 138 1.35 -7.28 38.03
CA PRO A 138 2.38 -8.00 37.31
C PRO A 138 2.02 -9.47 37.21
N LEU A 139 1.97 -10.03 35.99
CA LEU A 139 1.77 -11.45 35.77
C LEU A 139 3.09 -12.20 36.12
N PRO A 140 3.10 -13.12 37.10
CA PRO A 140 4.18 -14.07 37.29
C PRO A 140 4.62 -14.75 35.98
N PRO A 141 5.92 -14.96 35.76
CA PRO A 141 6.38 -15.81 34.67
C PRO A 141 5.97 -17.27 34.94
N GLY A 142 5.26 -17.88 33.98
CA GLY A 142 4.81 -19.27 34.03
C GLY A 142 3.39 -19.42 34.59
N PHE A 143 2.41 -19.68 33.74
CA PHE A 143 1.04 -19.94 34.18
C PHE A 143 0.43 -21.14 33.46
N ASP A 144 0.21 -22.21 34.23
CA ASP A 144 -0.83 -23.23 34.01
C ASP A 144 -2.05 -23.00 34.93
N THR A 145 -2.04 -21.93 35.71
CA THR A 145 -3.14 -21.62 36.64
C THR A 145 -4.24 -20.86 35.91
N ALA A 146 -5.44 -21.42 35.87
CA ALA A 146 -6.62 -20.72 35.42
C ALA A 146 -6.88 -19.51 36.33
N VAL A 147 -6.53 -18.32 35.85
CA VAL A 147 -6.82 -17.06 36.55
C VAL A 147 -8.30 -16.74 36.34
N ILE A 148 -9.06 -16.65 37.43
CA ILE A 148 -10.41 -16.09 37.38
C ILE A 148 -10.24 -14.58 37.21
N LEU A 149 -10.48 -14.10 35.99
CA LEU A 149 -10.45 -12.69 35.67
C LEU A 149 -11.69 -12.03 36.26
N SER A 150 -11.54 -10.82 36.80
CA SER A 150 -12.71 -10.00 37.13
C SER A 150 -13.48 -9.66 35.86
N ASP A 151 -14.79 -9.40 35.98
CA ASP A 151 -15.61 -8.97 34.84
C ASP A 151 -15.01 -7.73 34.16
N GLU A 152 -14.47 -6.80 34.95
CA GLU A 152 -13.76 -5.61 34.45
C GLU A 152 -12.51 -5.95 33.63
N THR A 153 -11.73 -6.96 34.05
CA THR A 153 -10.56 -7.43 33.30
C THR A 153 -10.98 -8.17 32.02
N TRP A 154 -12.08 -8.92 32.08
CA TRP A 154 -12.63 -9.64 30.93
C TRP A 154 -13.17 -8.68 29.86
N GLU A 155 -13.88 -7.63 30.24
CA GLU A 155 -14.32 -6.59 29.30
C GLU A 155 -13.13 -5.88 28.65
N ALA A 156 -12.09 -5.56 29.42
CA ALA A 156 -10.87 -4.96 28.87
C ALA A 156 -10.19 -5.88 27.82
N ILE A 157 -10.23 -7.20 28.00
CA ILE A 157 -9.70 -8.17 27.03
C ILE A 157 -10.59 -8.26 25.79
N GLN A 158 -11.91 -8.24 25.95
CA GLN A 158 -12.84 -8.27 24.81
C GLN A 158 -12.76 -7.02 23.94
N GLU A 159 -12.56 -5.85 24.55
CA GLU A 159 -12.31 -4.59 23.82
C GLU A 159 -11.06 -4.71 22.95
N VAL A 160 -9.98 -5.29 23.49
CA VAL A 160 -8.73 -5.55 22.73
C VAL A 160 -8.95 -6.58 21.61
N ALA A 161 -9.74 -7.63 21.86
CA ALA A 161 -10.09 -8.63 20.85
C ALA A 161 -10.91 -8.04 19.70
N ALA A 162 -11.83 -7.11 19.99
CA ALA A 162 -12.62 -6.39 19.00
C ALA A 162 -11.74 -5.48 18.11
N VAL A 163 -10.79 -4.75 18.72
CA VAL A 163 -9.81 -3.94 17.98
C VAL A 163 -8.95 -4.80 17.06
N HIS A 164 -8.49 -5.97 17.54
CA HIS A 164 -7.72 -6.91 16.72
C HIS A 164 -8.54 -7.49 15.55
N ALA A 165 -9.82 -7.81 15.77
CA ALA A 165 -10.72 -8.30 14.72
C ALA A 165 -10.98 -7.27 13.62
N ALA A 166 -10.98 -5.98 13.97
CA ALA A 166 -11.15 -4.86 13.04
C ALA A 166 -9.91 -4.55 12.17
N MET A 167 -8.74 -5.13 12.47
CA MET A 167 -7.51 -4.88 11.71
C MET A 167 -7.48 -5.61 10.35
N PRO A 168 -6.77 -5.08 9.32
CA PRO A 168 -6.59 -5.75 8.03
C PRO A 168 -5.85 -7.10 8.15
N ALA A 169 -6.24 -8.10 7.36
CA ALA A 169 -5.73 -9.47 7.46
C ALA A 169 -4.19 -9.61 7.36
N HIS A 170 -3.53 -8.74 6.58
CA HIS A 170 -2.06 -8.73 6.44
C HIS A 170 -1.34 -8.28 7.72
N SER A 171 -1.99 -7.48 8.58
CA SER A 171 -1.47 -7.10 9.89
C SER A 171 -1.67 -8.20 10.95
N ARG A 172 -2.67 -9.08 10.76
CA ARG A 172 -2.98 -10.19 11.69
C ARG A 172 -1.97 -11.33 11.65
N GLN A 173 -1.35 -11.60 10.49
CA GLN A 173 -0.42 -12.73 10.32
C GLN A 173 0.92 -12.53 11.03
N ASN A 174 1.40 -11.29 11.16
CA ASN A 174 2.62 -10.99 11.91
C ASN A 174 2.43 -11.13 13.43
N LEU A 175 1.18 -11.01 13.89
CA LEU A 175 0.79 -11.20 15.28
C LEU A 175 0.62 -12.67 15.64
N TYR A 176 0.08 -13.53 14.77
CA TYR A 176 -0.08 -14.96 15.08
C TYR A 176 1.26 -15.66 15.41
N THR A 177 2.35 -15.33 14.72
CA THR A 177 3.68 -15.92 15.02
C THR A 177 4.27 -15.40 16.34
N ARG A 178 3.95 -14.16 16.75
CA ARG A 178 4.39 -13.55 18.02
C ARG A 178 3.45 -13.83 19.20
N PHE A 179 2.18 -14.13 18.93
CA PHE A 179 1.15 -14.41 19.92
C PHE A 179 1.02 -15.91 20.20
N LEU A 180 1.25 -16.79 19.19
CA LEU A 180 1.30 -18.25 19.41
C LEU A 180 2.58 -18.74 20.08
N THR A 181 3.67 -17.97 20.04
CA THR A 181 4.80 -18.21 20.96
C THR A 181 4.48 -17.82 22.40
N LEU A 182 3.35 -17.13 22.64
CA LEU A 182 2.93 -16.66 23.97
C LEU A 182 1.61 -17.26 24.49
N THR A 183 0.78 -17.89 23.64
CA THR A 183 -0.56 -18.34 24.04
C THR A 183 -1.00 -19.59 23.28
N THR A 184 -0.50 -20.76 23.70
CA THR A 184 -1.19 -22.01 23.35
C THR A 184 -2.17 -22.36 24.46
N THR A 185 -3.41 -22.61 24.06
CA THR A 185 -4.53 -23.24 24.80
C THR A 185 -5.23 -22.46 25.91
N CYS A 186 -6.33 -21.78 25.55
CA CYS A 186 -7.41 -21.46 26.47
C CYS A 186 -8.65 -22.29 26.08
N ARG A 187 -8.98 -23.32 26.87
CA ARG A 187 -10.16 -24.17 26.66
C ARG A 187 -11.22 -23.81 27.70
N ARG A 188 -12.41 -23.42 27.22
CA ARG A 188 -13.58 -23.03 28.02
C ARG A 188 -14.08 -24.22 28.85
N ALA A 189 -13.84 -24.21 30.16
CA ALA A 189 -14.51 -25.11 31.09
C ALA A 189 -15.91 -24.55 31.40
N ARG A 190 -16.97 -25.17 30.89
CA ARG A 190 -18.31 -25.02 31.47
C ARG A 190 -18.55 -26.23 32.36
N GLY A 191 -18.83 -25.98 33.63
CA GLY A 191 -19.16 -27.01 34.61
C GLY A 191 -20.40 -27.79 34.17
N CYS A 192 -20.31 -29.11 34.30
CA CYS A 192 -21.44 -30.02 34.45
C CYS A 192 -21.01 -31.05 35.49
N SER A 193 -21.58 -30.93 36.67
CA SER A 193 -21.73 -32.00 37.64
C SER A 193 -22.49 -33.16 36.97
N GLY A 194 -22.01 -34.38 37.12
CA GLY A 194 -22.73 -35.57 36.66
C GLY A 194 -21.84 -36.64 36.06
N SER A 195 -21.72 -37.73 36.81
CA SER A 195 -21.04 -38.98 36.50
C SER A 195 -21.35 -39.57 35.10
N SER A 196 -20.38 -40.33 34.57
CA SER A 196 -20.53 -41.42 33.57
C SER A 196 -20.33 -41.20 32.06
N ALA A 197 -19.69 -40.13 31.56
CA ALA A 197 -19.49 -39.95 30.11
C ALA A 197 -18.03 -39.93 29.60
N ALA A 198 -17.07 -40.52 30.33
CA ALA A 198 -15.65 -40.51 29.94
C ALA A 198 -15.25 -41.52 28.82
N ARG A 199 -16.20 -42.12 28.09
CA ARG A 199 -15.91 -43.22 27.16
C ARG A 199 -16.51 -43.09 25.75
N SER A 200 -16.61 -41.86 25.19
CA SER A 200 -17.07 -41.69 23.80
C SER A 200 -16.36 -40.59 22.97
N ALA A 201 -15.48 -39.77 23.56
CA ALA A 201 -14.89 -38.63 22.86
C ALA A 201 -13.52 -38.88 22.18
N ARG A 202 -13.07 -40.15 22.06
CA ARG A 202 -11.77 -40.49 21.41
C ARG A 202 -11.86 -40.83 19.92
N GLN A 203 -13.05 -40.77 19.31
CA GLN A 203 -13.26 -41.29 17.93
C GLN A 203 -13.63 -40.23 16.87
N LYS A 204 -13.63 -38.93 17.19
CA LYS A 204 -14.03 -37.85 16.25
C LYS A 204 -12.95 -36.81 15.93
N VAL A 205 -11.66 -37.12 16.15
CA VAL A 205 -10.54 -36.20 15.85
C VAL A 205 -9.61 -36.76 14.75
N SER A 206 -10.12 -37.61 13.86
CA SER A 206 -9.36 -38.18 12.73
C SER A 206 -9.91 -37.81 11.36
N SER A 207 -10.93 -36.93 11.25
CA SER A 207 -11.59 -36.65 9.97
C SER A 207 -11.49 -35.22 9.43
N TRP A 208 -10.62 -34.36 9.97
CA TRP A 208 -10.52 -32.95 9.52
C TRP A 208 -9.18 -32.56 8.87
N THR A 209 -8.25 -33.48 8.68
CA THR A 209 -6.89 -33.18 8.16
C THR A 209 -6.57 -33.63 6.74
N THR A 210 -7.56 -34.02 5.93
CA THR A 210 -7.30 -34.42 4.52
C THR A 210 -8.40 -33.99 3.56
N ARG A 211 -8.53 -32.68 3.29
CA ARG A 211 -9.12 -32.23 2.01
C ARG A 211 -8.91 -30.75 1.65
N THR A 212 -7.68 -30.30 1.38
CA THR A 212 -7.51 -29.05 0.58
C THR A 212 -6.22 -29.00 -0.25
N THR A 213 -5.97 -30.00 -1.09
CA THR A 213 -5.03 -29.86 -2.23
C THR A 213 -5.51 -30.68 -3.42
N ARG A 214 -6.15 -30.02 -4.39
CA ARG A 214 -6.16 -30.35 -5.83
C ARG A 214 -6.93 -29.23 -6.55
N SER A 215 -6.22 -28.20 -7.00
CA SER A 215 -5.74 -28.04 -8.38
C SER A 215 -6.88 -28.13 -9.40
N VAL A 216 -7.39 -26.98 -9.80
CA VAL A 216 -8.24 -26.83 -10.99
C VAL A 216 -7.32 -26.36 -12.12
N SER A 217 -7.25 -27.14 -13.18
CA SER A 217 -6.95 -26.65 -14.53
C SER A 217 -7.73 -27.48 -15.57
N PRO A 218 -8.03 -26.90 -16.74
CA PRO A 218 -9.22 -27.23 -17.53
C PRO A 218 -8.86 -27.88 -18.86
N THR A 219 -9.70 -28.77 -19.41
CA THR A 219 -9.81 -28.94 -20.89
C THR A 219 -11.02 -29.78 -21.32
N THR A 220 -11.80 -29.21 -22.25
CA THR A 220 -12.44 -29.81 -23.45
C THR A 220 -13.32 -31.06 -23.37
N GLY A 221 -14.50 -30.94 -23.97
CA GLY A 221 -14.83 -31.76 -25.15
C GLY A 221 -16.03 -32.71 -25.08
N ALA A 222 -17.18 -32.19 -25.55
CA ALA A 222 -18.11 -32.79 -26.51
C ALA A 222 -18.84 -34.14 -26.31
N ALA A 223 -20.03 -34.18 -26.92
CA ALA A 223 -20.96 -35.29 -27.22
C ALA A 223 -21.79 -35.82 -26.03
N GLY A 224 -23.11 -35.99 -26.07
CA GLY A 224 -24.10 -36.01 -27.15
C GLY A 224 -25.13 -37.12 -26.85
N ARG A 225 -26.38 -36.95 -27.31
CA ARG A 225 -27.53 -37.91 -27.34
C ARG A 225 -28.34 -38.05 -26.03
N SER A 226 -29.56 -37.53 -25.94
CA SER A 226 -30.86 -37.86 -26.59
C SER A 226 -31.60 -39.04 -25.94
N ARG A 227 -32.79 -38.76 -25.37
CA ARG A 227 -34.06 -39.54 -25.34
C ARG A 227 -34.97 -38.86 -24.30
N SER A 228 -36.05 -38.15 -24.64
CA SER A 228 -37.37 -38.58 -25.14
C SER A 228 -38.22 -39.33 -24.10
N GLU A 229 -39.34 -38.71 -23.70
CA GLU A 229 -40.67 -39.22 -23.28
C GLU A 229 -41.33 -38.07 -22.48
N SER A 230 -42.33 -37.32 -22.96
CA SER A 230 -43.75 -37.68 -23.23
C SER A 230 -44.33 -38.43 -22.03
N VAL A 231 -45.23 -37.87 -21.21
CA VAL A 231 -46.60 -37.38 -21.48
C VAL A 231 -46.96 -36.29 -20.47
#